data_AF-A0A424K4D8-F1
#
_entry.id   AF-A0A424K4D8-F1
#
_cell.length_a   1.000
_cell.length_b   1.000
_cell.length_c   1.000
_cell.angle_alpha   90.00
_cell.angle_beta   90.00
_cell.angle_gamma   90.00
#
_symmetry.space_group_name_H-M   'P 1'
#
loop_
_entity.id
_entity.type
_entity.pdbx_description
1 polymer ?
#
loop_
_entity_poly.entity_id
_entity_poly.type
_entity_poly.pdbx_seq_one_letter_code
_entity_poly.pdbx_strand_id
1 'polypeptide(L)' 'MKNPLKFIQEVKQEAFRVTWPTKKDTMMGALMVFGLASIAAIFFLILDQILRFLLNIILTINL' A
#
# COMPACT_ATOMS: atom_id res chain seq x y z
N MET A 1 14.73 -27.33 -28.75
CA MET A 1 15.32 -26.98 -27.44
C MET A 1 15.23 -25.47 -27.31
N LYS A 2 14.50 -24.95 -26.31
CA LYS A 2 14.32 -23.49 -26.11
C LYS A 2 15.70 -22.86 -26.01
N ASN A 3 16.11 -22.12 -27.02
CA ASN A 3 17.46 -21.56 -27.11
C ASN A 3 17.51 -20.41 -26.08
N PRO A 4 18.15 -20.57 -24.91
CA PRO A 4 18.08 -19.59 -23.82
C PRO A 4 18.63 -18.21 -24.23
N LEU A 5 19.52 -18.20 -25.22
CA LEU A 5 20.04 -16.99 -25.87
C LEU A 5 18.95 -16.15 -26.56
N LYS A 6 17.93 -16.76 -27.19
CA LYS A 6 16.80 -16.03 -27.79
C LYS A 6 15.88 -15.44 -26.73
N PHE A 7 15.65 -16.17 -25.64
CA PHE A 7 14.82 -15.70 -24.53
C PHE A 7 15.40 -14.45 -23.87
N ILE A 8 16.73 -14.38 -23.69
CA ILE A 8 17.38 -13.16 -23.18
C ILE A 8 17.24 -11.98 -24.15
N GLN A 9 17.30 -12.22 -25.47
CA GLN A 9 17.09 -11.16 -26.47
C GLN A 9 15.65 -10.63 -26.45
N GLU A 10 14.67 -11.52 -26.32
CA GLU A 10 13.25 -11.18 -26.17
C GLU A 10 12.99 -10.40 -24.88
N VAL A 11 13.50 -10.85 -23.72
CA VAL A 11 13.37 -10.13 -22.45
C VAL A 11 14.04 -8.75 -22.51
N LYS A 12 15.17 -8.62 -23.21
CA LYS A 12 15.82 -7.32 -23.43
C LYS A 12 14.94 -6.39 -24.26
N GLN A 13 14.31 -6.89 -25.33
CA GLN A 13 13.34 -6.13 -26.14
C GLN A 13 12.08 -5.76 -25.35
N GLU A 14 11.56 -6.65 -24.51
CA GLU A 14 10.42 -6.39 -23.61
C GLU A 14 10.79 -5.32 -22.58
N ALA A 15 11.99 -5.41 -21.99
CA ALA A 15 12.50 -4.44 -21.03
C ALA A 15 12.68 -3.04 -21.64
N PHE A 16 12.98 -2.92 -22.93
CA PHE A 16 13.00 -1.64 -23.64
C PHE A 16 11.60 -1.03 -23.84
N ARG A 17 10.54 -1.86 -23.87
CA ARG A 17 9.15 -1.39 -23.92
C ARG A 17 8.62 -0.98 -22.55
N VAL A 18 9.21 -1.48 -21.47
CA VAL A 18 8.86 -1.10 -20.09
C VAL A 18 9.48 0.26 -19.77
N THR A 19 8.73 1.33 -20.04
CA THR A 19 9.05 2.68 -19.58
C THR A 19 8.79 2.78 -18.08
N TRP A 20 9.86 2.72 -17.29
CA TRP A 20 9.75 2.97 -15.85
C TRP A 20 9.30 4.42 -15.59
N PRO A 21 8.35 4.62 -14.68
CA PRO A 21 7.90 5.95 -14.29
C PRO A 21 9.07 6.76 -13.74
N THR A 22 9.03 8.08 -13.96
CA THR A 22 10.10 8.94 -13.44
C THR A 22 10.03 8.99 -11.92
N LYS A 23 11.15 9.35 -11.26
CA LYS A 23 11.19 9.54 -9.80
C LYS A 23 10.12 10.52 -9.31
N LYS A 24 9.71 11.48 -10.16
CA LYS A 24 8.67 12.47 -9.87
C LYS A 24 7.28 11.83 -9.81
N ASP A 25 6.94 11.00 -10.80
CA ASP A 25 5.64 10.31 -10.84
C ASP A 25 5.51 9.33 -9.67
N THR A 26 6.60 8.65 -9.33
CA THR A 26 6.66 7.74 -8.17
C THR A 26 6.43 8.49 -6.86
N MET A 27 7.04 9.67 -6.70
CA MET A 27 6.85 10.51 -5.50
C MET A 27 5.42 11.04 -5.39
N MET A 28 4.82 11.44 -6.51
CA MET A 28 3.44 11.93 -6.56
C MET A 28 2.43 10.80 -6.22
N GLY A 29 2.66 9.60 -6.76
CA GLY A 29 1.88 8.42 -6.40
C GLY A 29 2.02 8.05 -4.92
N ALA A 30 3.25 8.11 -4.38
CA ALA A 30 3.50 7.86 -2.96
C ALA A 30 2.78 8.89 -2.06
N LEU A 31 2.81 10.18 -2.42
CA LEU A 31 2.10 11.23 -1.69
C LEU A 31 0.57 11.04 -1.69
N MET A 32 -0.01 10.64 -2.82
CA MET A 32 -1.45 10.36 -2.89
C MET A 32 -1.84 9.21 -1.95
N VAL A 33 -1.09 8.11 -1.98
CA VAL A 33 -1.34 6.95 -1.10
C VAL A 33 -1.11 7.33 0.36
N PHE A 34 -0.06 8.11 0.65
CA PHE A 34 0.24 8.57 2.00
C PHE A 34 -0.87 9.46 2.58
N GLY A 35 -1.46 10.34 1.76
CA GLY A 35 -2.62 11.14 2.15
C GLY A 35 -3.83 10.28 2.50
N LEU A 36 -4.19 9.32 1.65
CA LEU A 36 -5.30 8.39 1.91
C LEU A 36 -5.05 7.54 3.16
N ALA A 37 -3.83 7.04 3.32
CA ALA A 37 -3.43 6.25 4.48
C ALA A 37 -3.49 7.06 5.79
N SER A 38 -3.12 8.35 5.74
CA SER A 38 -3.21 9.26 6.89
C SER A 38 -4.66 9.48 7.32
N ILE A 39 -5.58 9.65 6.37
CA ILE A 39 -7.02 9.77 6.65
C ILE A 39 -7.54 8.48 7.28
N ALA A 40 -7.19 7.32 6.72
CA ALA A 40 -7.58 6.03 7.27
C ALA A 40 -7.04 5.82 8.70
N ALA A 41 -5.79 6.23 8.96
CA ALA A 41 -5.18 6.13 10.28
C ALA A 41 -5.93 6.97 11.33
N ILE A 42 -6.36 8.19 10.99
CA ILE A 42 -7.18 9.03 11.87
C ILE A 42 -8.52 8.36 12.16
N PHE A 43 -9.16 7.77 11.14
CA PHE A 43 -10.43 7.06 11.32
C PHE A 43 -10.28 5.87 12.27
N PHE A 44 -9.26 5.03 12.10
CA PHE A 44 -8.98 3.92 13.01
C PHE A 44 -8.71 4.39 14.44
N LEU A 45 -7.95 5.48 14.62
CA LEU A 45 -7.67 6.03 15.93
C LEU A 45 -8.93 6.47 16.68
N ILE A 46 -9.93 7.01 15.98
CA ILE A 46 -11.24 7.35 16.57
C ILE A 46 -12.00 6.07 16.95
N LEU A 47 -12.02 5.07 16.06
CA LEU A 47 -12.67 3.79 16.35
C LEU A 47 -12.06 3.10 17.56
N ASP A 48 -10.73 3.11 17.71
CA ASP A 48 -10.04 2.52 18.86
C ASP A 48 -10.47 3.17 20.18
N GLN A 49 -10.69 4.49 20.18
CA GLN A 49 -11.20 5.20 21.36
C GLN A 49 -12.63 4.77 21.71
N ILE A 50 -13.49 4.66 20.70
CA ILE A 50 -14.89 4.24 20.88
C ILE A 50 -14.94 2.80 21.40
N LEU A 51 -14.18 1.89 20.77
CA LEU A 51 -14.10 0.49 21.17
C LEU A 51 -13.56 0.36 22.60
N ARG A 52 -12.49 1.10 22.94
CA ARG A 52 -11.96 1.12 24.31
C ARG A 52 -12.99 1.59 25.32
N PHE A 53 -13.77 2.63 25.01
CA PHE A 53 -14.84 3.11 25.86
C PHE A 53 -15.94 2.06 26.07
N LEU A 54 -16.41 1.43 24.98
CA LEU A 54 -17.42 0.37 25.04
C LEU A 54 -16.93 -0.86 25.82
N LEU A 55 -15.69 -1.29 25.58
CA LEU A 55 -15.09 -2.41 26.31
C LEU A 55 -14.97 -2.10 27.81
N ASN A 56 -14.56 -0.89 28.19
CA ASN A 56 -14.53 -0.48 29.60
C ASN A 56 -15.91 -0.52 30.24
N ILE A 57 -16.96 -0.08 29.54
CA ILE A 57 -18.34 -0.18 30.03
C ILE A 57 -18.74 -1.64 30.25
N ILE A 58 -18.51 -2.51 29.25
CA ILE A 58 -18.86 -3.93 29.32
C ILE A 58 -18.12 -4.62 30.47
N LEU A 59 -16.81 -4.36 30.63
CA LEU A 59 -15.99 -4.94 31.69
C LEU A 59 -16.40 -4.44 33.07
N THR A 60 -16.82 -3.18 33.19
CA THR A 60 -17.32 -2.60 34.47
C THR A 60 -18.70 -3.14 34.84
N ILE A 61 -19.54 -3.48 33.86
CA ILE A 61 -20.88 -4.05 34.12
C ILE A 61 -20.81 -5.53 34.53
N ASN A 62 -19.78 -6.26 34.09
CA ASN A 62 -19.60 -7.69 34.38
C ASN A 62 -18.76 -7.95 35.67
N LEU A 63 -18.33 -6.89 36.36
CA LEU A 63 -17.66 -6.93 37.66
C LEU A 63 -18.60 -6.39 38.74
#